data_AF-A0A8J3ZII8-F1
#
_entry.id   AF-A0A8J3ZII8-F1
#
_cell.length_a   1.000
_cell.length_b   1.000
_cell.length_c   1.000
_cell.angle_alpha   90.00
_cell.angle_beta   90.00
_cell.angle_gamma   90.00
#
_symmetry.space_group_name_H-M   'P 1'
#
loop_
_entity.id
_entity.type
_entity.pdbx_description
1 polymer ?
#
loop_
_entity_poly.entity_id
_entity_poly.type
_entity_poly.pdbx_seq_one_letter_code
_entity_poly.pdbx_strand_id
1 'polypeptide(L)'
;MTDNLLREALQRQADRAPDPDRVRAALPRRAARRTRRRYGSLAGGLVAAAALAAFAVPVLALDDAPAPRGAGPAAEMSSSASAGPAAPAAVGLRYRPTWLPAGLTERSRSVPLGPDFGYDGPVRFWKRSDAGAGFDMGGSRLEFGAVDAENGADQFGDYGQAVDINGRPGRLSPAPGDGKSSLHWLIDPQTVIFIHNVEAGVSDADLLRIARSVQPDPGQVAVPMRFGWLPTGMAPKLAQFAGDSADRWQLELTAYGKIPGASPPPTSEKDVKEGGQDPDRGIYARLGRSTDAPDGGESITVAGRPARIVIRDIEGPKPMPFQHVYVVVELASGLKLTVSSVLPDVSRDDLLATAAAIEVGPGPDLGWLGVTTR
;
A
#
# COMPACT_ATOMS: atom_id res chain seq x y z
N MET A 1 28.93 -42.39 -28.28
CA MET A 1 28.21 -41.73 -29.40
C MET A 1 27.40 -40.51 -28.95
N THR A 2 26.99 -40.42 -27.68
CA THR A 2 26.25 -39.29 -27.08
C THR A 2 27.07 -38.01 -26.88
N ASP A 3 28.38 -38.13 -26.64
CA ASP A 3 29.26 -36.96 -26.38
C ASP A 3 29.44 -36.04 -27.62
N ASN A 4 29.44 -36.63 -28.83
CA ASN A 4 29.53 -35.86 -30.07
C ASN A 4 28.25 -35.07 -30.36
N LEU A 5 27.07 -35.63 -30.04
CA LEU A 5 25.79 -34.94 -30.22
C LEU A 5 25.66 -33.75 -29.27
N LEU A 6 26.16 -33.90 -28.03
CA LEU A 6 26.19 -32.81 -27.06
C LEU A 6 27.13 -31.69 -27.54
N ARG A 7 28.32 -32.05 -28.06
CA ARG A 7 29.29 -31.09 -28.58
C ARG A 7 28.77 -30.33 -29.80
N GLU A 8 28.12 -31.00 -30.73
CA GLU A 8 27.47 -30.35 -31.89
C GLU A 8 26.27 -29.50 -31.52
N ALA A 9 25.51 -29.88 -30.48
CA ALA A 9 24.40 -29.06 -29.98
C ALA A 9 24.92 -27.77 -29.33
N LEU A 10 25.96 -27.86 -28.52
CA LEU A 10 26.60 -26.70 -27.88
C LEU A 10 27.27 -25.78 -28.92
N GLN A 11 27.92 -26.35 -29.94
CA GLN A 11 28.51 -25.57 -31.02
C GLN A 11 27.44 -24.79 -31.80
N ARG A 12 26.34 -25.46 -32.19
CA ARG A 12 25.21 -24.79 -32.87
C ARG A 12 24.55 -23.72 -32.00
N GLN A 13 24.58 -23.86 -30.69
CA GLN A 13 24.08 -22.84 -29.76
C GLN A 13 25.04 -21.65 -29.63
N ALA A 14 26.36 -21.91 -29.62
CA ALA A 14 27.38 -20.87 -29.64
C ALA A 14 27.36 -20.06 -30.93
N ASP A 15 27.19 -20.71 -32.08
CA ASP A 15 27.12 -20.05 -33.40
C ASP A 15 25.87 -19.17 -33.56
N ARG A 16 24.83 -19.41 -32.76
CA ARG A 16 23.60 -18.60 -32.71
C ARG A 16 23.65 -17.51 -31.64
N ALA A 17 24.70 -17.45 -30.83
CA ALA A 17 24.83 -16.43 -29.82
C ALA A 17 24.92 -15.05 -30.50
N PRO A 18 24.18 -14.04 -30.01
CA PRO A 18 24.33 -12.68 -30.52
C PRO A 18 25.77 -12.20 -30.36
N ASP A 19 26.26 -11.50 -31.36
CA ASP A 19 27.60 -10.88 -31.34
C ASP A 19 27.83 -10.14 -30.01
N PRO A 20 28.86 -10.53 -29.23
CA PRO A 20 29.13 -9.95 -27.92
C PRO A 20 29.40 -8.45 -28.00
N ASP A 21 29.95 -7.93 -29.10
CA ASP A 21 30.20 -6.50 -29.25
C ASP A 21 28.92 -5.74 -29.58
N ARG A 22 27.99 -6.36 -30.32
CA ARG A 22 26.62 -5.83 -30.49
C ARG A 22 25.87 -5.79 -29.15
N VAL A 23 26.03 -6.80 -28.30
CA VAL A 23 25.45 -6.82 -26.94
C VAL A 23 26.10 -5.75 -26.07
N ARG A 24 27.42 -5.63 -26.07
CA ARG A 24 28.17 -4.58 -25.34
C ARG A 24 27.82 -3.17 -25.82
N ALA A 25 27.59 -2.96 -27.10
CA ALA A 25 27.16 -1.66 -27.63
C ALA A 25 25.69 -1.34 -27.29
N ALA A 26 24.83 -2.36 -27.15
CA ALA A 26 23.45 -2.20 -26.72
C ALA A 26 23.31 -2.00 -25.20
N LEU A 27 24.27 -2.49 -24.40
CA LEU A 27 24.27 -2.38 -22.94
C LEU A 27 24.30 -0.93 -22.44
N PRO A 28 25.14 0.02 -22.91
CA PRO A 28 25.10 1.40 -22.43
C PRO A 28 23.76 2.08 -22.70
N ARG A 29 23.07 1.77 -23.81
CA ARG A 29 21.74 2.33 -24.12
C ARG A 29 20.63 1.77 -23.22
N ARG A 30 20.71 0.49 -22.82
CA ARG A 30 19.75 -0.14 -21.90
C ARG A 30 20.08 0.14 -20.43
N ALA A 31 21.36 0.13 -20.07
CA ALA A 31 21.87 0.48 -18.75
C ALA A 31 21.55 1.95 -18.46
N ALA A 32 21.86 2.90 -19.36
CA ALA A 32 21.51 4.31 -19.17
C ALA A 32 19.99 4.55 -19.08
N ARG A 33 19.14 3.78 -19.79
CA ARG A 33 17.68 3.83 -19.61
C ARG A 33 17.23 3.27 -18.25
N ARG A 34 17.91 2.26 -17.71
CA ARG A 34 17.55 1.58 -16.46
C ARG A 34 18.13 2.26 -15.22
N THR A 35 19.34 2.81 -15.29
CA THR A 35 19.95 3.62 -14.23
C THR A 35 19.35 5.03 -14.18
N ARG A 36 18.97 5.66 -15.30
CA ARG A 36 18.16 6.91 -15.23
C ARG A 36 16.79 6.68 -14.56
N ARG A 37 16.21 5.49 -14.70
CA ARG A 37 14.95 5.12 -14.01
C ARG A 37 15.09 4.80 -12.52
N ARG A 38 16.30 4.50 -12.02
CA ARG A 38 16.56 4.20 -10.60
C ARG A 38 17.32 5.29 -9.85
N TYR A 39 18.07 6.13 -10.55
CA TYR A 39 18.84 7.24 -9.98
C TYR A 39 18.27 8.62 -10.32
N GLY A 40 17.31 8.70 -11.25
CA GLY A 40 16.50 9.92 -11.48
C GLY A 40 15.37 10.12 -10.47
N SER A 41 15.18 9.17 -9.55
CA SER A 41 14.16 9.18 -8.49
C SER A 41 14.70 9.58 -7.10
N LEU A 42 15.94 10.09 -7.01
CA LEU A 42 16.56 10.53 -5.75
C LEU A 42 16.91 12.02 -5.71
N ALA A 43 16.42 12.83 -6.66
CA ALA A 43 16.57 14.28 -6.62
C ALA A 43 15.26 14.94 -7.06
N GLY A 44 14.39 15.25 -6.09
CA GLY A 44 13.17 16.02 -6.33
C GLY A 44 11.96 15.46 -5.60
N GLY A 45 11.93 15.64 -4.28
CA GLY A 45 10.79 15.31 -3.42
C GLY A 45 11.06 15.82 -2.02
N LEU A 46 10.82 17.11 -1.80
CA LEU A 46 11.11 17.81 -0.57
C LEU A 46 9.83 18.44 -0.01
N VAL A 47 9.64 18.26 1.30
CA VAL A 47 8.80 19.01 2.28
C VAL A 47 7.35 18.47 2.41
N ALA A 48 6.78 18.16 3.59
CA ALA A 48 7.16 18.37 4.99
C ALA A 48 6.83 17.16 5.89
N ALA A 49 7.70 16.86 6.86
CA ALA A 49 7.38 16.01 8.01
C ALA A 49 7.10 16.93 9.22
N ALA A 50 5.86 16.92 9.72
CA ALA A 50 5.50 17.63 10.94
C ALA A 50 5.81 16.76 12.16
N ALA A 51 6.68 17.27 13.04
CA ALA A 51 7.04 16.66 14.31
C ALA A 51 5.92 16.88 15.34
N LEU A 52 5.32 15.79 15.85
CA LEU A 52 4.43 15.85 17.00
C LEU A 52 5.22 15.71 18.29
N ALA A 53 5.34 16.81 19.03
CA ALA A 53 5.79 16.82 20.43
C ALA A 53 4.61 16.41 21.33
N ALA A 54 4.80 15.34 22.11
CA ALA A 54 3.80 14.85 23.06
C ALA A 54 3.75 15.74 24.31
N PHE A 55 2.60 16.34 24.59
CA PHE A 55 2.27 16.83 25.93
C PHE A 55 1.60 15.70 26.72
N ALA A 56 2.21 15.34 27.86
CA ALA A 56 1.64 14.44 28.84
C ALA A 56 1.17 15.24 30.06
N VAL A 57 -0.13 15.22 30.40
CA VAL A 57 -0.66 15.67 31.71
C VAL A 57 -1.91 14.82 32.05
N PRO A 58 -2.12 14.46 33.34
CA PRO A 58 -2.70 13.18 33.75
C PRO A 58 -4.21 13.20 34.03
N VAL A 59 -4.84 12.03 33.91
CA VAL A 59 -6.19 11.77 34.41
C VAL A 59 -6.12 11.52 35.91
N LEU A 60 -6.67 12.44 36.70
CA LEU A 60 -6.94 12.24 38.12
C LEU A 60 -8.14 11.29 38.26
N ALA A 61 -7.88 10.16 38.92
CA ALA A 61 -8.90 9.28 39.47
C ALA A 61 -9.54 9.93 40.70
N LEU A 62 -10.87 9.82 40.80
CA LEU A 62 -11.63 10.04 42.02
C LEU A 62 -12.58 8.85 42.19
N ASP A 63 -12.12 7.89 42.98
CA ASP A 63 -12.94 6.92 43.71
C ASP A 63 -13.66 7.65 44.85
N ASP A 64 -14.97 7.44 44.98
CA ASP A 64 -15.64 7.13 46.26
C ASP A 64 -17.17 7.09 46.07
N ALA A 65 -17.78 5.90 46.25
CA ALA A 65 -19.06 5.78 46.96
C ALA A 65 -19.43 4.30 47.25
N PRO A 66 -20.07 4.00 48.40
CA PRO A 66 -20.17 2.65 48.94
C PRO A 66 -21.46 1.91 48.55
N ALA A 67 -21.35 0.58 48.59
CA ALA A 67 -22.38 -0.40 48.26
C ALA A 67 -23.59 -0.41 49.23
N PRO A 68 -24.79 -0.80 48.75
CA PRO A 68 -25.78 -1.49 49.54
C PRO A 68 -25.80 -2.99 49.22
N ARG A 69 -25.72 -3.80 50.29
CA ARG A 69 -26.01 -5.24 50.29
C ARG A 69 -27.51 -5.46 50.09
N GLY A 70 -27.89 -6.19 49.04
CA GLY A 70 -29.23 -6.72 48.82
C GLY A 70 -29.14 -8.15 48.30
N ALA A 71 -29.85 -9.08 48.94
CA ALA A 71 -29.74 -10.52 48.76
C ALA A 71 -30.77 -11.08 47.76
N GLY A 72 -30.30 -11.88 46.78
CA GLY A 72 -30.99 -12.95 46.01
C GLY A 72 -32.24 -12.58 45.18
N PRO A 73 -32.73 -13.44 44.24
CA PRO A 73 -32.32 -14.81 43.89
C PRO A 73 -32.17 -15.09 42.36
N ALA A 74 -31.93 -16.38 42.04
CA ALA A 74 -32.13 -17.06 40.75
C ALA A 74 -31.08 -16.83 39.63
N ALA A 75 -30.19 -17.82 39.50
CA ALA A 75 -29.30 -18.00 38.37
C ALA A 75 -30.08 -18.45 37.13
N GLU A 76 -30.48 -17.50 36.29
CA GLU A 76 -30.73 -17.78 34.88
C GLU A 76 -29.39 -17.89 34.17
N MET A 77 -29.03 -19.11 33.75
CA MET A 77 -27.94 -19.36 32.83
C MET A 77 -28.28 -18.72 31.48
N SER A 78 -28.02 -17.42 31.35
CA SER A 78 -27.97 -16.76 30.05
C SER A 78 -26.83 -17.37 29.27
N SER A 79 -27.18 -18.22 28.31
CA SER A 79 -26.28 -18.64 27.25
C SER A 79 -25.83 -17.38 26.52
N SER A 80 -24.67 -16.86 26.87
CA SER A 80 -23.99 -15.82 26.10
C SER A 80 -23.71 -16.42 24.73
N ALA A 81 -24.62 -16.19 23.79
CA ALA A 81 -24.36 -16.40 22.38
C ALA A 81 -23.09 -15.59 22.07
N SER A 82 -22.00 -16.30 21.82
CA SER A 82 -20.72 -15.68 21.46
C SER A 82 -21.01 -14.80 20.25
N ALA A 83 -21.03 -13.49 20.47
CA ALA A 83 -21.25 -12.52 19.41
C ALA A 83 -20.23 -12.86 18.31
N GLY A 84 -20.72 -13.16 17.11
CA GLY A 84 -19.84 -13.40 15.97
C GLY A 84 -18.89 -12.21 15.81
N PRO A 85 -17.71 -12.43 15.21
CA PRO A 85 -16.76 -11.34 14.98
C PRO A 85 -17.48 -10.17 14.29
N ALA A 86 -17.38 -8.98 14.90
CA ALA A 86 -17.99 -7.78 14.36
C ALA A 86 -17.51 -7.59 12.91
N ALA A 87 -18.45 -7.35 12.00
CA ALA A 87 -18.12 -7.10 10.60
C ALA A 87 -17.14 -5.91 10.51
N PRO A 88 -16.12 -5.98 9.65
CA PRO A 88 -15.19 -4.87 9.47
C PRO A 88 -15.98 -3.62 9.03
N ALA A 89 -15.62 -2.47 9.62
CA ALA A 89 -16.27 -1.20 9.31
C ALA A 89 -16.02 -0.84 7.83
N ALA A 90 -17.08 -0.49 7.11
CA ALA A 90 -16.98 0.03 5.76
C ALA A 90 -16.51 1.50 5.80
N VAL A 91 -15.55 1.85 4.95
CA VAL A 91 -15.00 3.20 4.87
C VAL A 91 -15.71 3.97 3.76
N GLY A 92 -16.24 5.15 4.08
CA GLY A 92 -16.89 6.04 3.12
C GLY A 92 -15.91 6.54 2.06
N LEU A 93 -16.34 6.53 0.80
CA LEU A 93 -15.52 6.93 -0.34
C LEU A 93 -15.32 8.45 -0.48
N ARG A 94 -16.16 9.25 0.21
CA ARG A 94 -16.17 10.71 0.28
C ARG A 94 -16.43 11.42 -1.05
N TYR A 95 -15.50 11.30 -2.00
CA TYR A 95 -15.49 12.05 -3.25
C TYR A 95 -15.09 11.17 -4.43
N ARG A 96 -15.55 11.52 -5.63
CA ARG A 96 -15.14 10.89 -6.89
C ARG A 96 -15.11 11.90 -8.04
N PRO A 97 -14.18 11.78 -9.00
CA PRO A 97 -14.31 12.45 -10.28
C PRO A 97 -15.45 11.80 -11.09
N THR A 98 -16.34 12.60 -11.67
CA THR A 98 -17.36 12.09 -12.61
C THR A 98 -16.93 12.16 -14.07
N TRP A 99 -15.74 12.68 -14.35
CA TRP A 99 -15.16 12.67 -15.68
C TRP A 99 -13.67 12.33 -15.61
N LEU A 100 -13.21 11.46 -16.51
CA LEU A 100 -11.80 11.16 -16.72
C LEU A 100 -11.48 11.11 -18.22
N PRO A 101 -10.23 11.41 -18.62
CA PRO A 101 -9.76 11.11 -19.95
C PRO A 101 -9.94 9.63 -20.31
N ALA A 102 -10.28 9.37 -21.58
CA ALA A 102 -10.47 8.01 -22.07
C ALA A 102 -9.21 7.14 -21.88
N GLY A 103 -9.42 5.85 -21.62
CA GLY A 103 -8.36 4.87 -21.43
C GLY A 103 -7.85 4.75 -20.00
N LEU A 104 -8.27 5.62 -19.09
CA LEU A 104 -8.05 5.46 -17.66
C LEU A 104 -9.15 4.59 -17.04
N THR A 105 -8.75 3.66 -16.19
CA THR A 105 -9.64 2.76 -15.44
C THR A 105 -9.13 2.66 -14.01
N GLU A 106 -10.04 2.56 -13.04
CA GLU A 106 -9.66 2.44 -11.64
C GLU A 106 -9.05 1.04 -11.42
N ARG A 107 -7.78 0.99 -10.98
CA ARG A 107 -7.01 -0.27 -10.84
C ARG A 107 -6.60 -0.55 -9.40
N SER A 108 -6.67 0.45 -8.53
CA SER A 108 -6.32 0.26 -7.13
C SER A 108 -7.03 1.27 -6.23
N ARG A 109 -7.27 0.85 -4.98
CA ARG A 109 -7.69 1.69 -3.86
C ARG A 109 -6.80 1.41 -2.67
N SER A 110 -6.40 2.45 -1.96
CA SER A 110 -5.71 2.36 -0.67
C SER A 110 -6.62 2.93 0.41
N VAL A 111 -6.85 2.15 1.47
CA VAL A 111 -7.76 2.46 2.57
C VAL A 111 -6.93 2.55 3.85
N PRO A 112 -6.84 3.73 4.48
CA PRO A 112 -6.13 3.85 5.75
C PRO A 112 -6.85 3.06 6.85
N LEU A 113 -6.08 2.33 7.67
CA LEU A 113 -6.58 1.50 8.77
C LEU A 113 -6.34 2.11 10.16
N GLY A 114 -6.20 3.44 10.21
CA GLY A 114 -5.95 4.18 11.44
C GLY A 114 -5.82 5.68 11.18
N PRO A 115 -5.78 6.51 12.23
CA PRO A 115 -5.76 7.98 12.11
C PRO A 115 -4.43 8.52 11.54
N ASP A 116 -3.34 7.77 11.62
CA ASP A 116 -2.00 8.27 11.34
C ASP A 116 -1.68 8.48 9.85
N PHE A 117 -2.55 8.03 8.94
CA PHE A 117 -2.26 8.08 7.49
C PHE A 117 -2.56 9.44 6.86
N GLY A 118 -3.24 10.34 7.56
CA GLY A 118 -3.53 11.71 7.12
C GLY A 118 -4.58 11.86 6.02
N TYR A 119 -5.08 10.76 5.43
CA TYR A 119 -6.16 10.78 4.43
C TYR A 119 -7.54 10.71 5.07
N ASP A 120 -8.48 11.54 4.59
CA ASP A 120 -9.91 11.41 4.87
C ASP A 120 -10.55 10.46 3.85
N GLY A 121 -10.39 9.16 4.11
CA GLY A 121 -10.95 8.08 3.30
C GLY A 121 -9.97 7.49 2.27
N PRO A 122 -10.49 6.71 1.30
CA PRO A 122 -9.63 5.96 0.39
C PRO A 122 -8.97 6.81 -0.69
N VAL A 123 -7.70 6.53 -0.96
CA VAL A 123 -6.98 7.03 -2.14
C VAL A 123 -7.22 6.10 -3.31
N ARG A 124 -7.51 6.64 -4.49
CA ARG A 124 -7.84 5.88 -5.70
C ARG A 124 -6.80 6.08 -6.78
N PHE A 125 -6.56 5.03 -7.55
CA PHE A 125 -5.57 5.04 -8.61
C PHE A 125 -6.18 4.58 -9.92
N TRP A 126 -6.05 5.41 -10.95
CA TRP A 126 -6.37 5.05 -12.33
C TRP A 126 -5.10 4.83 -13.11
N LYS A 127 -5.07 3.75 -13.87
CA LYS A 127 -3.98 3.44 -14.79
C LYS A 127 -4.55 3.19 -16.18
N ARG A 128 -3.70 3.37 -17.18
CA ARG A 128 -3.97 2.91 -18.55
C ARG A 128 -3.88 1.39 -18.61
N SER A 129 -4.53 0.78 -19.60
CA SER A 129 -4.59 -0.69 -19.74
C SER A 129 -3.24 -1.35 -20.03
N ASP A 130 -2.26 -0.59 -20.52
CA ASP A 130 -0.89 -1.03 -20.78
C ASP A 130 0.04 -0.92 -19.56
N ALA A 131 -0.42 -0.28 -18.48
CA ALA A 131 0.29 -0.25 -17.21
C ALA A 131 0.05 -1.56 -16.43
N GLY A 132 1.07 -2.00 -15.68
CA GLY A 132 0.97 -3.23 -14.87
C GLY A 132 -0.10 -3.15 -13.78
N ALA A 133 -0.84 -4.25 -13.61
CA ALA A 133 -1.97 -4.43 -12.68
C ALA A 133 -1.61 -4.53 -11.19
N GLY A 134 -0.31 -4.52 -10.85
CA GLY A 134 0.15 -4.81 -9.50
C GLY A 134 -0.04 -3.67 -8.51
N PHE A 135 0.20 -3.98 -7.24
CA PHE A 135 0.38 -3.02 -6.13
C PHE A 135 1.53 -2.03 -6.35
N ASP A 136 2.28 -2.16 -7.43
CA ASP A 136 3.32 -1.22 -7.79
C ASP A 136 2.71 0.19 -7.88
N MET A 137 3.00 0.96 -6.83
CA MET A 137 2.85 2.41 -6.76
C MET A 137 3.93 3.09 -7.62
N GLY A 138 4.69 2.34 -8.41
CA GLY A 138 5.53 2.82 -9.49
C GLY A 138 4.77 2.95 -10.81
N GLY A 139 5.38 3.70 -11.72
CA GLY A 139 4.89 3.86 -13.10
C GLY A 139 3.73 4.83 -13.27
N SER A 140 3.19 4.80 -14.49
CA SER A 140 2.18 5.71 -15.02
C SER A 140 0.83 5.55 -14.32
N ARG A 141 0.36 6.58 -13.59
CA ARG A 141 -0.93 6.58 -12.88
C ARG A 141 -1.47 7.98 -12.59
N LEU A 142 -2.79 8.05 -12.45
CA LEU A 142 -3.49 9.16 -11.82
C LEU A 142 -3.90 8.75 -10.41
N GLU A 143 -3.58 9.56 -9.42
CA GLU A 143 -3.89 9.35 -8.01
C GLU A 143 -4.84 10.45 -7.53
N PHE A 144 -5.85 10.08 -6.73
CA PHE A 144 -6.89 10.98 -6.21
C PHE A 144 -7.16 10.65 -4.74
N GLY A 145 -7.23 11.67 -3.90
CA GLY A 145 -7.62 11.49 -2.51
C GLY A 145 -8.07 12.79 -1.86
N ALA A 146 -8.47 12.66 -0.60
CA ALA A 146 -8.83 13.76 0.27
C ALA A 146 -7.98 13.72 1.54
N VAL A 147 -7.61 14.89 2.05
CA VAL A 147 -6.97 15.07 3.36
C VAL A 147 -7.70 16.16 4.13
N ASP A 148 -7.59 16.10 5.46
CA ASP A 148 -8.06 17.18 6.31
C ASP A 148 -7.25 18.48 6.05
N ALA A 149 -7.91 19.63 6.10
CA ALA A 149 -7.27 20.93 5.86
C ALA A 149 -6.20 21.27 6.90
N GLU A 150 -6.33 20.86 8.16
CA GLU A 150 -5.27 21.05 9.16
C GLU A 150 -4.00 20.28 8.79
N ASN A 151 -4.16 19.08 8.20
CA ASN A 151 -3.05 18.25 7.74
C ASN A 151 -2.58 18.59 6.31
N GLY A 152 -3.41 19.28 5.53
CA GLY A 152 -3.22 19.56 4.12
C GLY A 152 -2.89 21.02 3.78
N ALA A 153 -3.14 21.97 4.68
CA ALA A 153 -2.95 23.40 4.43
C ALA A 153 -1.49 23.74 4.10
N ASP A 154 -0.54 23.11 4.77
CA ASP A 154 0.88 23.35 4.49
C ASP A 154 1.38 22.60 3.25
N GLN A 155 0.65 21.58 2.76
CA GLN A 155 0.97 20.92 1.50
C GLN A 155 0.76 21.84 0.29
N PHE A 156 0.06 22.96 0.47
CA PHE A 156 -0.14 23.94 -0.59
C PHE A 156 1.12 24.76 -0.88
N GLY A 157 1.93 25.06 0.13
CA GLY A 157 3.03 26.03 0.05
C GLY A 157 2.67 27.30 -0.76
N ASP A 158 3.70 28.04 -1.19
CA ASP A 158 3.55 29.09 -2.20
C ASP A 158 3.91 28.59 -3.62
N TYR A 159 4.03 27.26 -3.78
CA TYR A 159 4.49 26.65 -5.01
C TYR A 159 3.33 26.34 -5.97
N GLY A 160 3.57 26.55 -7.27
CA GLY A 160 2.60 26.28 -8.33
C GLY A 160 1.74 27.48 -8.75
N GLN A 161 1.06 27.31 -9.87
CA GLN A 161 0.16 28.29 -10.47
C GLN A 161 -1.18 28.33 -9.70
N ALA A 162 -1.62 29.53 -9.31
CA ALA A 162 -2.97 29.73 -8.79
C ALA A 162 -4.02 29.40 -9.86
N VAL A 163 -5.02 28.61 -9.49
CA VAL A 163 -6.13 28.22 -10.37
C VAL A 163 -7.46 28.31 -9.65
N ASP A 164 -8.54 28.41 -10.43
CA ASP A 164 -9.92 28.33 -9.93
C ASP A 164 -10.58 27.00 -10.33
N ILE A 165 -11.19 26.34 -9.34
CA ILE A 165 -11.93 25.09 -9.48
C ILE A 165 -13.34 25.33 -8.93
N ASN A 166 -14.26 25.70 -9.83
CA ASN A 166 -15.66 25.97 -9.49
C ASN A 166 -15.83 27.05 -8.40
N GLY A 167 -15.06 28.14 -8.47
CA GLY A 167 -15.08 29.22 -7.48
C GLY A 167 -14.25 28.92 -6.22
N ARG A 168 -13.53 27.79 -6.17
CA ARG A 168 -12.62 27.44 -5.09
C ARG A 168 -11.17 27.68 -5.50
N PRO A 169 -10.34 28.28 -4.63
CA PRO A 169 -8.93 28.46 -4.91
C PRO A 169 -8.21 27.11 -4.89
N GLY A 170 -7.34 26.90 -5.88
CA GLY A 170 -6.45 25.76 -5.97
C GLY A 170 -5.05 26.14 -6.45
N ARG A 171 -4.16 25.15 -6.41
CA ARG A 171 -2.77 25.25 -6.88
C ARG A 171 -2.48 24.10 -7.83
N LEU A 172 -2.01 24.45 -9.03
CA LEU A 172 -1.48 23.51 -10.00
C LEU A 172 0.04 23.61 -9.99
N SER A 173 0.71 22.53 -9.62
CA SER A 173 2.16 22.38 -9.74
C SER A 173 2.43 21.61 -11.04
N PRO A 174 2.75 22.32 -12.15
CA PRO A 174 2.97 21.69 -13.45
C PRO A 174 4.24 20.83 -13.42
N ALA A 175 4.33 19.88 -14.34
CA ALA A 175 5.49 18.99 -14.44
C ALA A 175 6.76 19.72 -14.92
N PRO A 176 7.82 19.82 -14.12
CA PRO A 176 9.12 20.22 -14.65
C PRO A 176 9.76 19.04 -15.36
N GLY A 177 9.48 18.87 -16.66
CA GLY A 177 10.21 17.96 -17.57
C GLY A 177 10.17 16.45 -17.27
N ASP A 178 9.64 16.03 -16.11
CA ASP A 178 9.55 14.65 -15.64
C ASP A 178 8.14 14.04 -15.80
N GLY A 179 7.18 14.82 -16.31
CA GLY A 179 5.82 14.36 -16.57
C GLY A 179 4.97 14.16 -15.30
N LYS A 180 5.36 14.74 -14.16
CA LYS A 180 4.59 14.69 -12.92
C LYS A 180 3.91 16.02 -12.62
N SER A 181 2.59 16.05 -12.52
CA SER A 181 1.86 17.26 -12.16
C SER A 181 0.95 16.99 -10.98
N SER A 182 0.79 17.97 -10.10
CA SER A 182 -0.13 17.85 -8.98
C SER A 182 -1.10 19.03 -8.93
N LEU A 183 -2.34 18.75 -8.57
CA LEU A 183 -3.40 19.73 -8.41
C LEU A 183 -4.04 19.55 -7.04
N HIS A 184 -4.08 20.61 -6.24
CA HIS A 184 -4.65 20.59 -4.90
C HIS A 184 -5.62 21.76 -4.74
N TRP A 185 -6.75 21.55 -4.04
CA TRP A 185 -7.71 22.63 -3.75
C TRP A 185 -8.60 22.30 -2.56
N LEU A 186 -9.15 23.34 -1.94
CA LEU A 186 -10.17 23.22 -0.91
C LEU A 186 -11.53 22.96 -1.57
N ILE A 187 -12.14 21.80 -1.34
CA ILE A 187 -13.51 21.55 -1.79
C ILE A 187 -14.52 22.22 -0.83
N ASP A 188 -14.14 22.29 0.44
CA ASP A 188 -14.80 23.00 1.54
C ASP A 188 -13.73 23.50 2.55
N PRO A 189 -14.10 24.23 3.63
CA PRO A 189 -13.12 24.78 4.58
C PRO A 189 -12.28 23.76 5.35
N GLN A 190 -12.62 22.47 5.32
CA GLN A 190 -12.00 21.41 6.13
C GLN A 190 -11.41 20.27 5.29
N THR A 191 -11.69 20.22 3.99
CA THR A 191 -11.22 19.14 3.12
C THR A 191 -10.43 19.68 1.94
N VAL A 192 -9.22 19.16 1.78
CA VAL A 192 -8.38 19.34 0.59
C VAL A 192 -8.52 18.12 -0.30
N ILE A 193 -8.82 18.34 -1.58
CA ILE A 193 -8.71 17.31 -2.60
C ILE A 193 -7.37 17.47 -3.31
N PHE A 194 -6.73 16.34 -3.61
CA PHE A 194 -5.55 16.31 -4.45
C PHE A 194 -5.70 15.35 -5.63
N ILE A 195 -5.05 15.70 -6.73
CA ILE A 195 -4.85 14.85 -7.89
C ILE A 195 -3.36 14.85 -8.20
N HIS A 196 -2.73 13.68 -8.21
CA HIS A 196 -1.35 13.52 -8.71
C HIS A 196 -1.37 12.78 -10.03
N ASN A 197 -0.86 13.43 -11.06
CA ASN A 197 -0.55 12.82 -12.35
C ASN A 197 0.90 12.38 -12.33
N VAL A 198 1.16 11.08 -12.27
CA VAL A 198 2.49 10.50 -12.33
C VAL A 198 2.64 9.83 -13.68
N GLU A 199 3.15 10.56 -14.69
CA GLU A 199 3.37 10.04 -16.05
C GLU A 199 2.11 9.42 -16.69
N ALA A 200 0.88 9.76 -16.27
CA ALA A 200 -0.37 9.17 -16.81
C ALA A 200 -0.72 9.65 -18.23
N GLY A 201 0.04 10.63 -18.73
CA GLY A 201 -0.25 11.33 -19.98
C GLY A 201 -1.54 12.14 -19.89
N VAL A 202 -1.87 12.64 -18.70
CA VAL A 202 -2.98 13.58 -18.48
C VAL A 202 -2.40 14.99 -18.60
N SER A 203 -3.03 15.85 -19.40
CA SER A 203 -2.61 17.24 -19.55
C SER A 203 -3.06 18.08 -18.35
N ASP A 204 -2.42 19.23 -18.12
CA ASP A 204 -2.86 20.17 -17.08
C ASP A 204 -4.31 20.65 -17.28
N ALA A 205 -4.72 20.84 -18.54
CA ALA A 205 -6.09 21.17 -18.89
C ALA A 205 -7.08 20.06 -18.50
N ASP A 206 -6.69 18.80 -18.72
CA ASP A 206 -7.49 17.65 -18.29
C ASP A 206 -7.49 17.49 -16.78
N LEU A 207 -6.40 17.77 -16.06
CA LEU A 207 -6.36 17.79 -14.60
C LEU A 207 -7.38 18.78 -14.03
N LEU A 208 -7.42 20.01 -14.55
CA LEU A 208 -8.41 21.00 -14.17
C LEU A 208 -9.84 20.55 -14.50
N ARG A 209 -10.04 19.86 -15.63
CA ARG A 209 -11.34 19.30 -15.99
C ARG A 209 -11.77 18.16 -15.06
N ILE A 210 -10.85 17.29 -14.65
CA ILE A 210 -11.09 16.24 -13.65
C ILE A 210 -11.50 16.88 -12.33
N ALA A 211 -10.73 17.86 -11.83
CA ALA A 211 -11.02 18.55 -10.57
C ALA A 211 -12.41 19.19 -10.54
N ARG A 212 -12.79 19.87 -11.64
CA ARG A 212 -14.12 20.49 -11.76
C ARG A 212 -15.27 19.48 -11.84
N SER A 213 -14.97 18.22 -12.16
CA SER A 213 -15.95 17.12 -12.19
C SER A 213 -16.12 16.39 -10.86
N VAL A 214 -15.36 16.76 -9.83
CA VAL A 214 -15.43 16.07 -8.53
C VAL A 214 -16.78 16.30 -7.87
N GLN A 215 -17.39 15.22 -7.40
CA GLN A 215 -18.66 15.19 -6.68
C GLN A 215 -18.56 14.30 -5.44
N PRO A 216 -19.47 14.46 -4.45
CA PRO A 216 -19.61 13.49 -3.37
C PRO A 216 -19.84 12.07 -3.88
N ASP A 217 -19.21 11.10 -3.24
CA ASP A 217 -19.38 9.67 -3.52
C ASP A 217 -20.04 8.99 -2.30
N PRO A 218 -21.32 8.58 -2.41
CA PRO A 218 -22.02 7.90 -1.32
C PRO A 218 -21.55 6.44 -1.14
N GLY A 219 -20.69 5.94 -2.02
CA GLY A 219 -20.17 4.59 -1.95
C GLY A 219 -19.30 4.35 -0.72
N GLN A 220 -19.05 3.07 -0.45
CA GLN A 220 -18.21 2.61 0.64
C GLN A 220 -17.27 1.52 0.13
N VAL A 221 -16.16 1.33 0.84
CA VAL A 221 -15.24 0.20 0.63
C VAL A 221 -15.18 -0.63 1.91
N ALA A 222 -15.50 -1.92 1.80
CA ALA A 222 -15.34 -2.87 2.89
C ALA A 222 -14.00 -3.60 2.72
N VAL A 223 -13.22 -3.69 3.81
CA VAL A 223 -11.97 -4.45 3.83
C VAL A 223 -12.27 -5.86 4.35
N PRO A 224 -12.23 -6.90 3.49
CA PRO A 224 -12.66 -8.25 3.83
C PRO A 224 -11.59 -9.04 4.59
N MET A 225 -10.52 -8.38 5.06
CA MET A 225 -9.42 -9.03 5.76
C MET A 225 -9.03 -8.16 6.95
N ARG A 226 -8.69 -8.79 8.08
CA ARG A 226 -8.15 -8.10 9.26
C ARG A 226 -7.07 -8.93 9.95
N PHE A 227 -6.14 -8.24 10.60
CA PHE A 227 -5.22 -8.89 11.53
C PHE A 227 -5.96 -9.20 12.84
N GLY A 228 -6.11 -10.48 13.19
CA GLY A 228 -6.61 -10.88 14.52
C GLY A 228 -5.52 -10.87 15.59
N TRP A 229 -4.25 -10.90 15.20
CA TRP A 229 -3.10 -10.75 16.06
C TRP A 229 -1.94 -10.12 15.28
N LEU A 230 -1.14 -9.32 15.97
CA LEU A 230 0.12 -8.75 15.50
C LEU A 230 1.15 -8.77 16.63
N PRO A 231 2.45 -8.80 16.33
CA PRO A 231 3.50 -8.63 17.33
C PRO A 231 3.36 -7.31 18.09
N THR A 232 3.81 -7.29 19.35
CA THR A 232 3.79 -6.09 20.19
C THR A 232 4.45 -4.90 19.49
N GLY A 233 3.77 -3.75 19.54
CA GLY A 233 4.25 -2.51 18.93
C GLY A 233 3.94 -2.36 17.44
N MET A 234 3.32 -3.35 16.79
CA MET A 234 2.83 -3.25 15.43
C MET A 234 1.35 -2.91 15.40
N ALA A 235 0.95 -2.14 14.39
CA ALA A 235 -0.45 -1.81 14.14
C ALA A 235 -0.77 -1.87 12.64
N PRO A 236 -2.00 -2.27 12.25
CA PRO A 236 -2.45 -2.15 10.88
C PRO A 236 -2.41 -0.67 10.45
N LYS A 237 -1.92 -0.39 9.24
CA LYS A 237 -1.82 0.97 8.69
C LYS A 237 -2.60 1.15 7.41
N LEU A 238 -2.57 0.15 6.53
CA LEU A 238 -3.12 0.27 5.19
C LEU A 238 -3.77 -1.03 4.75
N ALA A 239 -4.90 -0.92 4.04
CA ALA A 239 -5.42 -1.95 3.17
C ALA A 239 -5.35 -1.45 1.73
N GLN A 240 -4.80 -2.23 0.81
CA GLN A 240 -4.74 -1.87 -0.60
C GLN A 240 -5.41 -2.95 -1.45
N PHE A 241 -6.32 -2.55 -2.31
CA PHE A 241 -6.85 -3.38 -3.38
C PHE A 241 -6.11 -3.04 -4.66
N ALA A 242 -5.74 -4.04 -5.45
CA ALA A 242 -5.19 -3.84 -6.79
C ALA A 242 -5.65 -4.95 -7.73
N GLY A 243 -5.80 -4.62 -9.01
CA GLY A 243 -6.15 -5.62 -10.01
C GLY A 243 -6.54 -5.04 -11.35
N ASP A 244 -6.85 -5.95 -12.28
CA ASP A 244 -7.37 -5.59 -13.59
C ASP A 244 -8.90 -5.70 -13.70
N SER A 245 -9.48 -6.55 -12.86
CA SER A 245 -10.88 -6.96 -12.94
C SER A 245 -11.28 -7.69 -11.65
N ALA A 246 -12.58 -7.90 -11.44
CA ALA A 246 -13.11 -8.57 -10.26
C ALA A 246 -12.68 -10.04 -10.09
N ASP A 247 -12.17 -10.69 -11.15
CA ASP A 247 -11.60 -12.04 -11.14
C ASP A 247 -10.06 -12.05 -11.01
N ARG A 248 -9.41 -10.92 -11.32
CA ARG A 248 -7.95 -10.74 -11.27
C ARG A 248 -7.60 -9.57 -10.35
N TRP A 249 -7.71 -9.83 -9.05
CA TRP A 249 -7.46 -8.87 -7.99
C TRP A 249 -6.60 -9.47 -6.88
N GLN A 250 -6.06 -8.57 -6.07
CA GLN A 250 -5.36 -8.86 -4.82
C GLN A 250 -5.74 -7.78 -3.78
N LEU A 251 -5.73 -8.17 -2.51
CA LEU A 251 -5.81 -7.27 -1.35
C LEU A 251 -4.54 -7.44 -0.53
N GLU A 252 -3.88 -6.36 -0.17
CA GLU A 252 -2.78 -6.33 0.78
C GLU A 252 -3.21 -5.60 2.05
N LEU A 253 -2.94 -6.16 3.22
CA LEU A 253 -2.88 -5.43 4.47
C LEU A 253 -1.44 -5.21 4.87
N THR A 254 -1.14 -4.02 5.35
CA THR A 254 0.17 -3.63 5.81
C THR A 254 0.09 -3.23 7.26
N ALA A 255 0.94 -3.84 8.09
CA ALA A 255 1.15 -3.45 9.47
C ALA A 255 2.61 -3.00 9.67
N TYR A 256 2.78 -1.88 10.35
CA TYR A 256 4.10 -1.34 10.70
C TYR A 256 4.23 -1.22 12.22
N GLY A 257 5.45 -1.35 12.70
CA GLY A 257 5.82 -1.05 14.08
C GLY A 257 7.28 -0.63 14.17
N LYS A 258 7.58 0.16 15.20
CA LYS A 258 8.96 0.60 15.46
C LYS A 258 9.83 -0.61 15.81
N ILE A 259 11.07 -0.63 15.35
CA ILE A 259 12.07 -1.58 15.86
C ILE A 259 12.36 -1.23 17.32
N PRO A 260 12.21 -2.17 18.27
CA PRO A 260 12.56 -1.93 19.67
C PRO A 260 14.02 -1.48 19.80
N GLY A 261 14.22 -0.32 20.40
CA GLY A 261 15.56 0.25 20.59
C GLY A 261 16.15 0.97 19.38
N ALA A 262 15.40 1.12 18.28
CA ALA A 262 15.77 2.06 17.23
C ALA A 262 15.79 3.48 17.81
N SER A 263 16.87 4.21 17.54
CA SER A 263 16.95 5.62 17.88
C SER A 263 15.76 6.37 17.27
N PRO A 264 15.21 7.38 17.95
CA PRO A 264 14.17 8.20 17.36
C PRO A 264 14.63 8.75 16.01
N PRO A 265 13.71 8.92 15.05
CA PRO A 265 14.05 9.41 13.73
C PRO A 265 14.80 10.74 13.88
N PRO A 266 15.82 10.97 13.05
CA PRO A 266 16.60 12.18 13.14
C PRO A 266 15.65 13.37 12.92
N THR A 267 15.68 14.32 13.85
CA THR A 267 14.73 15.43 13.88
C THR A 267 15.07 16.54 12.89
N SER A 268 16.16 16.43 12.14
CA SER A 268 16.60 17.45 11.21
C SER A 268 16.15 17.13 9.78
N GLU A 269 15.63 18.14 9.09
CA GLU A 269 15.24 18.08 7.67
C GLU A 269 16.40 17.64 6.74
N LYS A 270 17.64 17.84 7.20
CA LYS A 270 18.86 17.41 6.49
C LYS A 270 19.03 15.89 6.52
N ASP A 271 18.71 15.25 7.64
CA ASP A 271 18.83 13.80 7.81
C ASP A 271 17.69 13.04 7.10
N VAL A 272 16.51 13.66 6.96
CA VAL A 272 15.39 13.12 6.19
C VAL A 272 15.72 13.06 4.68
N LYS A 273 16.43 14.06 4.15
CA LYS A 273 16.87 14.10 2.74
C LYS A 273 17.90 13.03 2.39
N GLU A 274 18.65 12.54 3.38
CA GLU A 274 19.64 11.48 3.20
C GLU A 274 19.03 10.06 3.25
N GLY A 275 17.70 9.95 3.25
CA GLY A 275 17.00 8.68 3.02
C GLY A 275 16.84 7.80 4.26
N GLY A 276 16.92 8.38 5.46
CA GLY A 276 16.58 7.70 6.70
C GLY A 276 15.07 7.53 6.85
N GLN A 277 14.44 6.67 6.04
CA GLN A 277 13.20 6.05 6.49
C GLN A 277 13.55 5.22 7.71
N ASP A 278 12.88 5.50 8.84
CA ASP A 278 12.97 4.67 10.04
C ASP A 278 12.79 3.22 9.60
N PRO A 279 13.68 2.28 9.95
CA PRO A 279 13.48 0.88 9.61
C PRO A 279 12.26 0.39 10.40
N ASP A 280 11.08 0.56 9.83
CA ASP A 280 9.86 0.02 10.39
C ASP A 280 9.83 -1.48 10.15
N ARG A 281 9.50 -2.24 11.20
CA ARG A 281 9.13 -3.65 11.07
C ARG A 281 7.86 -3.69 10.24
N GLY A 282 7.86 -4.40 9.12
CA GLY A 282 6.70 -4.49 8.23
C GLY A 282 6.19 -5.92 8.11
N ILE A 283 4.91 -6.15 8.42
CA ILE A 283 4.20 -7.38 8.03
C ILE A 283 3.22 -7.04 6.92
N TYR A 284 3.29 -7.81 5.84
CA TYR A 284 2.42 -7.69 4.68
C TYR A 284 1.58 -8.96 4.57
N ALA A 285 0.26 -8.82 4.52
CA ALA A 285 -0.66 -9.93 4.32
C ALA A 285 -1.43 -9.73 3.02
N ARG A 286 -1.23 -10.61 2.04
CA ARG A 286 -1.87 -10.57 0.74
C ARG A 286 -2.89 -11.66 0.56
N LEU A 287 -4.09 -11.30 0.11
CA LEU A 287 -5.15 -12.20 -0.28
C LEU A 287 -5.38 -12.09 -1.79
N GLY A 288 -5.37 -13.22 -2.51
CA GLY A 288 -5.64 -13.25 -3.95
C GLY A 288 -5.62 -14.68 -4.50
N ARG A 289 -5.81 -14.84 -5.81
CA ARG A 289 -5.72 -16.16 -6.48
C ARG A 289 -4.28 -16.57 -6.79
N SER A 290 -3.35 -15.63 -6.72
CA SER A 290 -1.93 -15.82 -6.97
C SER A 290 -1.10 -15.31 -5.80
N THR A 291 0.15 -15.75 -5.73
CA THR A 291 1.16 -15.30 -4.76
C THR A 291 2.42 -14.93 -5.52
N ASP A 292 3.15 -13.95 -5.01
CA ASP A 292 4.50 -13.60 -5.48
C ASP A 292 5.60 -14.31 -4.69
N ALA A 293 5.24 -15.12 -3.68
CA ALA A 293 6.18 -15.98 -3.00
C ALA A 293 6.83 -16.96 -3.99
N PRO A 294 8.17 -17.08 -4.02
CA PRO A 294 8.86 -18.02 -4.91
C PRO A 294 8.33 -19.45 -4.76
N ASP A 295 8.48 -20.29 -5.79
CA ASP A 295 8.13 -21.71 -5.72
C ASP A 295 8.98 -22.47 -4.68
N GLY A 296 8.49 -23.62 -4.23
CA GLY A 296 9.17 -24.47 -3.24
C GLY A 296 8.86 -24.11 -1.79
N GLY A 297 9.84 -24.27 -0.90
CA GLY A 297 9.68 -24.04 0.54
C GLY A 297 9.34 -25.29 1.35
N GLU A 298 9.35 -25.14 2.66
CA GLU A 298 9.00 -26.20 3.62
C GLU A 298 7.47 -26.27 3.75
N SER A 299 6.90 -27.46 3.54
CA SER A 299 5.47 -27.71 3.77
C SER A 299 5.16 -27.70 5.27
N ILE A 300 4.19 -26.90 5.67
CA ILE A 300 3.76 -26.73 7.07
C ILE A 300 2.23 -26.70 7.17
N THR A 301 1.70 -26.53 8.37
CA THR A 301 0.27 -26.31 8.61
C THR A 301 0.09 -25.03 9.42
N VAL A 302 -0.85 -24.17 9.01
CA VAL A 302 -1.19 -22.92 9.71
C VAL A 302 -2.69 -22.96 10.01
N ALA A 303 -3.06 -22.92 11.29
CA ALA A 303 -4.46 -23.02 11.75
C ALA A 303 -5.23 -24.21 11.10
N GLY A 304 -4.58 -25.37 11.00
CA GLY A 304 -5.16 -26.58 10.39
C GLY A 304 -5.23 -26.59 8.86
N ARG A 305 -4.72 -25.56 8.18
CA ARG A 305 -4.72 -25.44 6.71
C ARG A 305 -3.36 -25.79 6.12
N PRO A 306 -3.31 -26.45 4.94
CA PRO A 306 -2.07 -26.64 4.21
C PRO A 306 -1.39 -25.31 3.91
N ALA A 307 -0.10 -25.24 4.21
CA ALA A 307 0.70 -24.05 3.99
C ALA A 307 2.13 -24.42 3.61
N ARG A 308 2.89 -23.43 3.15
CA ARG A 308 4.33 -23.54 2.93
C ARG A 308 5.04 -22.28 3.40
N ILE A 309 6.25 -22.44 3.88
CA ILE A 309 7.14 -21.34 4.25
C ILE A 309 8.33 -21.28 3.30
N VAL A 310 8.61 -20.10 2.77
CA VAL A 310 9.72 -19.84 1.85
C VAL A 310 10.61 -18.79 2.49
N ILE A 311 11.90 -19.10 2.60
CA ILE A 311 12.92 -18.16 3.08
C ILE A 311 13.85 -17.87 1.91
N ARG A 312 14.05 -16.59 1.63
CA ARG A 312 14.94 -16.13 0.57
C ARG A 312 15.94 -15.13 1.12
N ASP A 313 17.22 -15.38 0.87
CA ASP A 313 18.24 -14.38 1.10
C ASP A 313 18.08 -13.24 0.09
N ILE A 314 17.96 -12.01 0.59
CA ILE A 314 18.03 -10.78 -0.20
C ILE A 314 19.44 -10.23 -0.06
N GLU A 315 20.05 -9.89 -1.19
CA GLU A 315 21.30 -9.14 -1.21
C GLU A 315 21.06 -7.74 -0.61
N GLY A 316 21.39 -7.60 0.68
CA GLY A 316 21.37 -6.34 1.41
C GLY A 316 22.74 -5.66 1.46
N PRO A 317 22.82 -4.39 1.88
CA PRO A 317 24.09 -3.75 2.20
C PRO A 317 24.83 -4.58 3.26
N LYS A 318 26.04 -5.01 2.92
CA LYS A 318 26.92 -5.73 3.85
C LYS A 318 27.14 -4.86 5.10
N PRO A 319 27.16 -5.43 6.33
CA PRO A 319 27.38 -6.86 6.62
C PRO A 319 26.13 -7.71 6.90
N MET A 320 24.91 -7.18 6.79
CA MET A 320 23.71 -7.91 7.24
C MET A 320 22.90 -8.42 6.04
N PRO A 321 22.97 -9.73 5.69
CA PRO A 321 22.03 -10.30 4.74
C PRO A 321 20.62 -10.25 5.36
N PHE A 322 19.67 -9.68 4.63
CA PHE A 322 18.27 -9.72 5.00
C PHE A 322 17.65 -10.99 4.46
N GLN A 323 16.75 -11.62 5.21
CA GLN A 323 15.97 -12.74 4.69
C GLN A 323 14.52 -12.31 4.52
N HIS A 324 13.96 -12.53 3.34
CA HIS A 324 12.53 -12.40 3.13
C HIS A 324 11.87 -13.73 3.44
N VAL A 325 10.92 -13.72 4.37
CA VAL A 325 10.13 -14.89 4.72
C VAL A 325 8.72 -14.72 4.18
N TYR A 326 8.19 -15.77 3.55
CA TYR A 326 6.82 -15.86 3.07
C TYR A 326 6.15 -17.06 3.70
N VAL A 327 4.94 -16.89 4.22
CA VAL A 327 4.03 -17.96 4.64
C VAL A 327 2.84 -17.94 3.70
N VAL A 328 2.69 -18.98 2.88
CA VAL A 328 1.58 -19.11 1.93
C VAL A 328 0.62 -20.16 2.46
N VAL A 329 -0.61 -19.75 2.75
CA VAL A 329 -1.71 -20.60 3.23
C VAL A 329 -2.72 -20.76 2.10
N GLU A 330 -3.04 -22.00 1.76
CA GLU A 330 -4.10 -22.30 0.80
C GLU A 330 -5.46 -22.16 1.50
N LEU A 331 -6.36 -21.36 0.92
CA LEU A 331 -7.71 -21.15 1.43
C LEU A 331 -8.73 -21.90 0.57
N ALA A 332 -9.97 -21.99 1.04
CA ALA A 332 -11.07 -22.45 0.22
C ALA A 332 -11.23 -21.56 -1.03
N SER A 333 -11.94 -22.07 -2.04
CA SER A 333 -12.22 -21.37 -3.32
C SER A 333 -11.00 -21.07 -4.22
N GLY A 334 -9.81 -21.58 -3.88
CA GLY A 334 -8.58 -21.34 -4.63
C GLY A 334 -7.94 -19.98 -4.36
N LEU A 335 -8.36 -19.30 -3.28
CA LEU A 335 -7.66 -18.14 -2.77
C LEU A 335 -6.42 -18.57 -1.98
N LYS A 336 -5.42 -17.70 -1.96
CA LYS A 336 -4.18 -17.84 -1.21
C LYS A 336 -4.03 -16.65 -0.29
N LEU A 337 -3.64 -16.92 0.94
CA LEU A 337 -3.15 -15.91 1.88
C LEU A 337 -1.62 -16.00 1.90
N THR A 338 -0.93 -14.91 1.56
CA THR A 338 0.53 -14.80 1.65
C THR A 338 0.89 -13.78 2.71
N VAL A 339 1.51 -14.21 3.80
CA VAL A 339 2.02 -13.31 4.83
C VAL A 339 3.54 -13.24 4.70
N SER A 340 4.11 -12.05 4.60
CA SER A 340 5.54 -11.89 4.46
C SER A 340 6.10 -10.76 5.31
N SER A 341 7.39 -10.89 5.61
CA SER A 341 8.21 -9.90 6.30
C SER A 341 9.67 -10.06 5.94
N VAL A 342 10.48 -9.06 6.28
CA VAL A 342 11.93 -9.14 6.29
C VAL A 342 12.42 -9.51 7.71
N LEU A 343 13.41 -10.39 7.79
CA LEU A 343 14.17 -10.74 9.00
C LEU A 343 15.42 -9.87 9.13
N PRO A 344 15.91 -9.61 10.36
CA PRO A 344 15.46 -10.19 11.63
C PRO A 344 14.26 -9.48 12.27
N ASP A 345 13.68 -8.50 11.58
CA ASP A 345 12.70 -7.59 12.15
C ASP A 345 11.46 -8.31 12.69
N VAL A 346 10.96 -9.34 12.03
CA VAL A 346 9.82 -10.14 12.53
C VAL A 346 10.22 -11.61 12.57
N SER A 347 10.10 -12.25 13.73
CA SER A 347 10.50 -13.65 13.88
C SER A 347 9.65 -14.58 13.02
N ARG A 348 10.18 -15.77 12.71
CA ARG A 348 9.41 -16.81 12.00
C ARG A 348 8.11 -17.14 12.75
N ASP A 349 8.18 -17.25 14.07
CA ASP A 349 7.02 -17.60 14.91
C ASP A 349 5.97 -16.49 14.93
N ASP A 350 6.39 -15.22 14.99
CA ASP A 350 5.50 -14.07 14.86
C ASP A 350 4.77 -14.08 13.51
N LEU A 351 5.47 -14.40 12.42
CA LEU A 351 4.87 -14.45 11.09
C LEU A 351 3.84 -15.59 10.97
N LEU A 352 4.13 -16.76 11.55
CA LEU A 352 3.21 -17.90 11.60
C LEU A 352 2.00 -17.61 12.48
N ALA A 353 2.19 -17.00 13.65
CA ALA A 353 1.11 -16.59 14.54
C ALA A 353 0.21 -15.55 13.87
N THR A 354 0.80 -14.57 13.18
CA THR A 354 0.04 -13.58 12.40
C THR A 354 -0.76 -14.25 11.29
N ALA A 355 -0.15 -15.15 10.52
CA ALA A 355 -0.84 -15.89 9.45
C ALA A 355 -2.01 -16.74 9.97
N ALA A 356 -1.85 -17.37 11.14
CA ALA A 356 -2.91 -18.14 11.78
C ALA A 356 -4.07 -17.28 12.28
N ALA A 357 -3.79 -16.04 12.68
CA ALA A 357 -4.76 -15.11 13.25
C ALA A 357 -5.42 -14.18 12.22
N ILE A 358 -5.03 -14.24 10.94
CA ILE A 358 -5.71 -13.43 9.91
C ILE A 358 -7.13 -13.96 9.70
N GLU A 359 -8.07 -13.03 9.80
CA GLU A 359 -9.47 -13.31 9.53
C GLU A 359 -9.85 -12.77 8.16
N VAL A 360 -10.53 -13.60 7.38
CA VAL A 360 -11.06 -13.26 6.07
C VAL A 360 -12.58 -13.31 6.14
N GLY A 361 -13.22 -12.17 5.94
CA GLY A 361 -14.66 -12.00 5.88
C GLY A 361 -15.24 -12.30 4.50
N PRO A 362 -16.49 -11.88 4.25
CA PRO A 362 -17.12 -11.97 2.93
C PRO A 362 -16.29 -11.28 1.84
N GLY A 363 -16.39 -11.76 0.61
CA GLY A 363 -15.66 -11.18 -0.52
C GLY A 363 -15.97 -9.69 -0.73
N PRO A 364 -14.98 -8.89 -1.17
CA PRO A 364 -15.16 -7.45 -1.37
C PRO A 364 -16.04 -7.15 -2.59
N ASP A 365 -16.70 -5.99 -2.60
CA ASP A 365 -17.28 -5.44 -3.82
C ASP A 365 -16.16 -4.88 -4.71
N LEU A 366 -15.96 -5.54 -5.85
CA LEU A 366 -14.94 -5.22 -6.85
C LEU A 366 -15.55 -4.74 -8.17
N GLY A 367 -16.83 -4.34 -8.19
CA GLY A 367 -17.50 -3.85 -9.39
C GLY A 367 -16.89 -2.58 -9.99
N TRP A 368 -15.97 -1.93 -9.29
CA TRP A 368 -15.23 -0.74 -9.74
C TRP A 368 -13.91 -1.07 -10.45
N LEU A 369 -13.35 -2.28 -10.25
CA LEU A 369 -12.04 -2.65 -10.77
C LEU A 369 -12.05 -2.79 -12.29
N GLY A 370 -11.17 -2.04 -12.96
CA GLY A 370 -11.03 -2.06 -14.41
C GLY A 370 -12.19 -1.41 -15.17
N VAL A 371 -13.13 -0.76 -14.48
CA VAL A 371 -14.28 -0.11 -15.11
C VAL A 371 -13.90 1.30 -15.55
N THR A 372 -14.32 1.66 -16.76
CA THR A 372 -14.19 3.03 -17.29
C THR A 372 -15.24 3.92 -16.64
N THR A 373 -14.82 5.06 -16.08
CA THR A 373 -15.72 6.11 -15.61
C THR A 373 -16.48 6.64 -16.83
N ARG A 374 -17.82 6.53 -16.80
CA ARG A 374 -18.69 6.99 -17.89
C ARG A 374 -19.01 8.47 -17.78
#